data_AF-A0A7K3R7F8-F1
#
_entry.id   AF-A0A7K3R7F8-F1
#
_cell.length_a   1.000
_cell.length_b   1.000
_cell.length_c   1.000
_cell.angle_alpha   90.00
_cell.angle_beta   90.00
_cell.angle_gamma   90.00
#
_symmetry.space_group_name_H-M   'P 1'
#
loop_
_entity.id
_entity.type
_entity.pdbx_description
1 polymer ?
#
loop_
_entity_poly.entity_id
_entity_poly.type
_entity_poly.pdbx_seq_one_letter_code
_entity_poly.pdbx_strand_id
1 'polypeptide(L)'
;AAPPPGAGRPPAPTNDRRPPAAPGPLPDARTRRWIEINGTRHQISRPTLVMGRSTDADVRIDDPGVSRRHCEIRTGTPSTIQDLGSTNGIVVDGQHTTRATLRDGSRIVVGSTTIVYRQAEG
;
A
#
# COMPACT_ATOMS: atom_id res chain seq x y z
N ALA A 1 42.86 -26.54 30.69
CA ALA A 1 42.48 -26.23 29.29
C ALA A 1 40.98 -26.43 29.14
N ALA A 2 40.25 -25.41 28.69
CA ALA A 2 38.84 -25.48 28.25
C ALA A 2 38.79 -25.75 26.72
N PRO A 3 37.62 -25.64 26.05
CA PRO A 3 36.44 -26.52 25.90
C PRO A 3 36.37 -27.00 24.39
N PRO A 4 35.26 -27.41 23.70
CA PRO A 4 33.82 -27.50 24.05
C PRO A 4 33.02 -28.73 23.49
N PRO A 5 31.78 -28.97 23.97
CA PRO A 5 30.76 -29.70 23.22
C PRO A 5 29.76 -28.78 22.48
N GLY A 6 29.45 -29.17 21.25
CA GLY A 6 28.09 -29.15 20.68
C GLY A 6 27.44 -27.81 20.36
N ALA A 7 27.48 -27.44 19.08
CA ALA A 7 26.83 -26.27 18.50
C ALA A 7 25.31 -26.25 18.75
N GLY A 8 24.83 -25.22 19.44
CA GLY A 8 23.43 -24.79 19.39
C GLY A 8 23.15 -24.16 18.02
N ARG A 9 22.13 -24.67 17.32
CA ARG A 9 21.62 -24.10 16.06
C ARG A 9 21.20 -22.63 16.27
N PRO A 10 21.52 -21.71 15.35
CA PRO A 10 20.93 -20.37 15.35
C PRO A 10 19.46 -20.43 14.90
N PRO A 11 18.57 -19.54 15.40
CA PRO A 11 17.28 -19.31 14.77
C PRO A 11 17.46 -18.63 13.40
N ALA A 12 16.64 -19.04 12.43
CA ALA A 12 16.68 -18.59 11.05
C ALA A 12 16.49 -17.06 10.92
N PRO A 13 17.11 -16.41 9.92
CA PRO A 13 16.73 -15.06 9.55
C PRO A 13 15.34 -15.10 8.89
N THR A 14 14.37 -14.39 9.46
CA THR A 14 13.08 -14.11 8.80
C THR A 14 13.36 -13.19 7.61
N ASN A 15 13.69 -13.83 6.50
CA ASN A 15 13.89 -13.17 5.21
C ASN A 15 12.52 -12.71 4.70
N ASP A 16 11.98 -11.61 5.25
CA ASP A 16 10.91 -10.84 4.62
C ASP A 16 11.51 -10.03 3.45
N ARG A 17 12.24 -10.72 2.57
CA ARG A 17 12.44 -10.23 1.21
C ARG A 17 11.13 -10.51 0.51
N ARG A 18 10.20 -9.56 0.61
CA ARG A 18 9.24 -9.39 -0.47
C ARG A 18 10.05 -9.42 -1.76
N PRO A 19 9.76 -10.32 -2.71
CA PRO A 19 10.40 -10.23 -4.01
C PRO A 19 10.15 -8.80 -4.51
N PRO A 20 11.15 -8.09 -5.03
CA PRO A 20 10.88 -6.87 -5.77
C PRO A 20 9.92 -7.32 -6.87
N ALA A 21 8.68 -6.85 -6.79
CA ALA A 21 7.70 -7.07 -7.83
C ALA A 21 8.42 -6.78 -9.13
N ALA A 22 8.53 -7.78 -10.01
CA ALA A 22 9.03 -7.58 -11.35
C ALA A 22 8.41 -6.28 -11.88
N PRO A 23 9.16 -5.41 -12.58
CA PRO A 23 8.54 -4.32 -13.29
C PRO A 23 7.57 -4.98 -14.27
N GLY A 24 6.30 -5.07 -13.87
CA GLY A 24 5.22 -5.39 -14.77
C GLY A 24 5.25 -4.39 -15.91
N PRO A 25 4.55 -4.66 -17.01
CA PRO A 25 4.45 -3.72 -18.13
C PRO A 25 4.25 -2.32 -17.58
N LEU A 26 5.12 -1.38 -18.01
CA LEU A 26 5.07 0.02 -17.61
C LEU A 26 3.59 0.42 -17.65
N PRO A 27 3.00 0.88 -16.53
CA PRO A 27 1.59 1.18 -16.50
C PRO A 27 1.35 2.17 -17.63
N ASP A 28 0.48 1.81 -18.58
CA ASP A 28 0.21 2.56 -19.80
C ASP A 28 0.40 4.06 -19.55
N ALA A 29 1.45 4.65 -20.15
CA ALA A 29 1.85 6.03 -19.87
C ALA A 29 0.74 7.04 -20.22
N ARG A 30 -0.26 6.58 -20.96
CA ARG A 30 -1.51 7.28 -21.27
C ARG A 30 -2.49 7.37 -20.10
N THR A 31 -2.49 6.42 -19.16
CA THR A 31 -3.50 6.44 -18.08
C THR A 31 -3.03 7.32 -16.92
N ARG A 32 -3.67 8.48 -16.77
CA ARG A 32 -3.45 9.38 -15.64
C ARG A 32 -4.22 8.83 -14.44
N ARG A 33 -3.54 8.72 -13.30
CA ARG A 33 -4.08 8.14 -12.07
C ARG A 33 -3.92 9.15 -10.94
N TRP A 34 -4.95 9.35 -10.15
CA TRP A 34 -4.89 10.23 -8.98
C TRP A 34 -5.84 9.72 -7.90
N ILE A 35 -5.57 10.11 -6.66
CA ILE A 35 -6.47 9.88 -5.54
C ILE A 35 -6.98 11.21 -5.00
N GLU A 36 -8.23 11.22 -4.56
CA GLU A 36 -8.87 12.35 -3.93
C GLU A 36 -9.02 12.08 -2.43
N ILE A 37 -8.37 12.90 -1.60
CA ILE A 37 -8.34 12.76 -0.14
C ILE A 37 -8.71 14.09 0.48
N ASN A 38 -9.76 14.15 1.30
CA ASN A 38 -10.24 15.40 1.91
C ASN A 38 -10.42 16.55 0.89
N GLY A 39 -10.85 16.23 -0.34
CA GLY A 39 -11.00 17.20 -1.44
C GLY A 39 -9.70 17.59 -2.16
N THR A 40 -8.54 17.10 -1.70
CA THR A 40 -7.24 17.34 -2.35
C THR A 40 -6.92 16.21 -3.32
N ARG A 41 -6.47 16.57 -4.52
CA ARG A 41 -6.04 15.62 -5.56
C ARG A 41 -4.54 15.34 -5.44
N HIS A 42 -4.19 14.08 -5.29
CA HIS A 42 -2.81 13.61 -5.29
C HIS A 42 -2.56 12.74 -6.53
N GLN A 43 -1.69 13.20 -7.43
CA GLN A 43 -1.35 12.46 -8.63
C GLN A 43 -0.47 11.26 -8.31
N ILE A 44 -0.80 10.10 -8.89
CA ILE A 44 0.00 8.88 -8.76
C ILE A 44 0.91 8.78 -9.99
N SER A 45 2.19 9.11 -9.79
CA SER A 45 3.20 9.02 -10.85
C SER A 45 4.07 7.77 -10.75
N ARG A 46 3.95 7.00 -9.66
CA ARG A 46 4.78 5.81 -9.36
C ARG A 46 3.96 4.53 -9.51
N PRO A 47 4.61 3.38 -9.81
CA PRO A 47 3.94 2.08 -9.90
C PRO A 47 3.37 1.60 -8.56
N THR A 48 3.94 2.07 -7.46
CA THR A 48 3.49 1.80 -6.09
C THR A 48 3.35 3.13 -5.35
N LEU A 49 2.30 3.26 -4.56
CA LEU A 49 1.98 4.41 -3.74
C LEU A 49 1.66 3.95 -2.32
N VAL A 50 2.47 4.34 -1.34
CA VAL A 50 2.22 4.01 0.06
C VAL A 50 1.43 5.15 0.73
N MET A 51 0.36 4.79 1.44
CA MET A 51 -0.46 5.70 2.23
C MET A 51 -0.32 5.40 3.72
N GLY A 52 -0.25 6.46 4.52
CA GLY A 52 -0.21 6.34 5.97
C GLY A 52 0.07 7.67 6.66
N ARG A 53 0.15 7.67 7.99
CA ARG A 53 0.42 8.90 8.75
C ARG A 53 1.90 9.30 8.80
N SER A 54 2.81 8.39 8.46
CA SER A 54 4.25 8.62 8.57
C SER A 54 4.74 9.49 7.43
N THR A 55 5.82 10.24 7.65
CA THR A 55 6.52 10.99 6.58
C THR A 55 7.21 10.10 5.55
N ASP A 56 7.33 8.80 5.86
CA ASP A 56 7.84 7.75 4.96
C ASP A 56 6.80 7.30 3.91
N ALA A 57 5.51 7.63 4.10
CA ALA A 57 4.47 7.34 3.12
C ALA A 57 4.50 8.37 1.98
N ASP A 58 4.26 7.93 0.74
CA ASP A 58 4.10 8.81 -0.42
C ASP A 58 2.94 9.80 -0.22
N VAL A 59 1.89 9.33 0.46
CA VAL A 59 0.69 10.10 0.76
C VAL A 59 0.48 10.08 2.26
N ARG A 60 0.67 11.25 2.85
CA ARG A 60 0.49 11.46 4.28
C ARG A 60 -0.97 11.73 4.58
N ILE A 61 -1.52 10.91 5.48
CA ILE A 61 -2.87 11.06 6.01
C ILE A 61 -2.74 11.47 7.48
N ASP A 62 -3.16 12.69 7.81
CA ASP A 62 -3.16 13.20 9.17
C ASP A 62 -4.43 12.73 9.89
N ASP A 63 -4.48 11.44 10.21
CA ASP A 63 -5.57 10.82 10.96
C ASP A 63 -5.02 9.89 12.05
N PRO A 64 -5.46 10.01 13.31
CA PRO A 64 -5.00 9.16 14.40
C PRO A 64 -5.36 7.68 14.20
N GLY A 65 -6.44 7.39 13.47
CA GLY A 65 -6.86 6.03 13.10
C GLY A 65 -6.03 5.40 11.97
N VAL A 66 -5.12 6.15 11.35
CA VAL A 66 -4.26 5.66 10.27
C VAL A 66 -2.87 5.25 10.80
N SER A 67 -2.47 4.02 10.50
CA SER A 67 -1.12 3.52 10.82
C SER A 67 -0.03 4.23 10.01
N ARG A 68 1.22 4.14 10.49
CA ARG A 68 2.40 4.77 9.84
C ARG A 68 2.51 4.42 8.36
N ARG A 69 2.44 3.13 8.05
CA ARG A 69 2.29 2.57 6.71
C ARG A 69 1.02 1.75 6.75
N HIS A 70 -0.08 2.32 6.28
CA HIS A 70 -1.40 1.72 6.44
C HIS A 70 -1.70 0.79 5.27
N CYS A 71 -1.59 1.29 4.05
CA CYS A 71 -1.87 0.53 2.85
C CYS A 71 -0.99 0.99 1.70
N GLU A 72 -0.83 0.14 0.70
CA GLU A 72 -0.16 0.45 -0.55
C GLU A 72 -1.12 0.24 -1.74
N ILE A 73 -1.11 1.18 -2.67
CA ILE A 73 -1.74 1.01 -3.98
C ILE A 73 -0.65 0.63 -4.97
N ARG A 74 -0.86 -0.47 -5.68
CA ARG A 74 -0.06 -0.88 -6.83
C ARG A 74 -0.83 -0.55 -8.09
N THR A 75 -0.36 0.45 -8.83
CA THR A 75 -0.93 0.79 -10.12
C THR A 75 -0.48 -0.23 -11.14
N GLY A 76 -1.43 -0.80 -11.86
CA GLY A 76 -1.20 -1.80 -12.90
C GLY A 76 -2.50 -2.07 -13.65
N THR A 77 -2.49 -3.14 -14.43
CA THR A 77 -3.67 -3.59 -15.18
C THR A 77 -4.00 -5.01 -14.70
N PRO A 78 -4.77 -5.16 -13.59
CA PRO A 78 -5.53 -4.14 -12.88
C PRO A 78 -4.78 -3.48 -11.71
N SER A 79 -5.23 -2.29 -11.30
CA SER A 79 -4.72 -1.61 -10.10
C SER A 79 -5.25 -2.30 -8.85
N THR A 80 -4.43 -2.39 -7.82
CA THR A 80 -4.78 -3.10 -6.57
C THR A 80 -4.37 -2.30 -5.36
N ILE A 81 -5.07 -2.50 -4.25
CA ILE A 81 -4.71 -1.98 -2.94
C ILE A 81 -4.47 -3.14 -1.99
N GLN A 82 -3.49 -2.98 -1.10
CA GLN A 82 -3.15 -3.95 -0.08
C GLN A 82 -2.93 -3.25 1.27
N ASP A 83 -3.52 -3.80 2.31
CA ASP A 83 -3.27 -3.42 3.70
C ASP A 83 -1.88 -3.92 4.16
N LEU A 84 -1.17 -3.08 4.91
CA LEU A 84 0.19 -3.35 5.38
C LEU A 84 0.25 -3.74 6.87
N GLY A 85 -0.86 -4.21 7.43
CA GLY A 85 -1.00 -4.46 8.86
C GLY A 85 -1.48 -3.21 9.59
N SER A 86 -2.47 -2.53 9.02
CA SER A 86 -3.08 -1.40 9.71
C SER A 86 -3.90 -1.84 10.91
N THR A 87 -4.10 -0.93 11.86
CA THR A 87 -4.83 -1.23 13.10
C THR A 87 -6.34 -1.35 12.86
N ASN A 88 -6.89 -0.56 11.94
CA ASN A 88 -8.33 -0.52 11.65
C ASN A 88 -8.72 -1.30 10.38
N GLY A 89 -7.76 -1.68 9.55
CA GLY A 89 -8.00 -2.24 8.22
C GLY A 89 -8.38 -1.17 7.19
N ILE A 90 -8.54 -1.61 5.94
CA ILE A 90 -9.06 -0.79 4.85
C ILE A 90 -10.47 -1.26 4.45
N VAL A 91 -11.30 -0.30 4.03
CA VAL A 91 -12.62 -0.58 3.46
C VAL A 91 -12.60 -0.15 2.01
N VAL A 92 -12.98 -1.02 1.08
CA VAL A 92 -13.01 -0.72 -0.35
C VAL A 92 -14.41 -0.95 -0.86
N ASP A 93 -15.01 0.09 -1.44
CA ASP A 93 -16.39 0.10 -1.96
C ASP A 93 -17.43 -0.40 -0.93
N GLY A 94 -17.19 -0.07 0.35
CA GLY A 94 -18.04 -0.45 1.48
C GLY A 94 -17.72 -1.82 2.11
N GLN A 95 -16.74 -2.56 1.57
CA GLN A 95 -16.35 -3.87 2.08
C GLN A 95 -15.01 -3.82 2.81
N HIS A 96 -14.95 -4.32 4.05
CA HIS A 96 -13.67 -4.47 4.76
C HIS A 96 -12.84 -5.57 4.11
N THR A 97 -11.60 -5.24 3.73
CA THR A 97 -10.71 -6.19 3.05
C THR A 97 -9.26 -5.87 3.36
N THR A 98 -8.37 -6.83 3.20
CA THR A 98 -6.92 -6.60 3.25
C THR A 98 -6.32 -6.44 1.86
N ARG A 99 -7.06 -6.81 0.81
CA ARG A 99 -6.64 -6.66 -0.58
C ARG A 99 -7.85 -6.51 -1.49
N ALA A 100 -7.83 -5.53 -2.38
CA ALA A 100 -8.87 -5.35 -3.39
C ALA A 100 -8.31 -4.83 -4.70
N THR A 101 -9.08 -5.05 -5.75
CA THR A 101 -8.82 -4.46 -7.07
C THR A 101 -9.48 -3.10 -7.13
N LEU A 102 -8.72 -2.07 -7.50
CA LEU A 102 -9.20 -0.71 -7.66
C LEU A 102 -9.61 -0.45 -9.10
N ARG A 103 -10.74 0.24 -9.26
CA ARG A 103 -11.27 0.72 -10.54
C ARG A 103 -11.50 2.22 -10.47
N ASP A 104 -11.71 2.86 -11.63
CA ASP A 104 -12.09 4.28 -11.61
C ASP A 104 -13.33 4.48 -10.72
N GLY A 105 -13.23 5.42 -9.78
CA GLY A 105 -14.28 5.71 -8.81
C GLY A 105 -14.28 4.83 -7.56
N SER A 106 -13.37 3.86 -7.42
CA SER A 106 -13.30 3.02 -6.21
C SER A 106 -13.09 3.87 -4.97
N ARG A 107 -13.96 3.67 -3.97
CA ARG A 107 -13.90 4.40 -2.69
C ARG A 107 -13.18 3.56 -1.64
N ILE A 108 -12.08 4.10 -1.12
CA ILE A 108 -11.26 3.47 -0.09
C ILE A 108 -11.44 4.28 1.20
N VAL A 109 -11.75 3.63 2.32
CA VAL A 109 -11.79 4.26 3.64
C VAL A 109 -10.68 3.69 4.49
N VAL A 110 -9.93 4.59 5.12
CA VAL A 110 -8.72 4.31 5.87
C VAL A 110 -8.82 5.07 7.20
N GLY A 111 -9.06 4.36 8.31
CA GLY A 111 -9.39 5.01 9.58
C GLY A 111 -10.67 5.85 9.44
N SER A 112 -10.58 7.17 9.63
CA SER A 112 -11.70 8.10 9.38
C SER A 112 -11.65 8.79 8.01
N THR A 113 -10.56 8.59 7.25
CA THR A 113 -10.33 9.28 5.98
C THR A 113 -10.93 8.51 4.81
N THR A 114 -11.73 9.20 3.99
CA THR A 114 -12.19 8.67 2.70
C THR A 114 -11.25 9.11 1.59
N ILE A 115 -10.88 8.15 0.75
CA ILE A 115 -10.01 8.28 -0.41
C ILE A 115 -10.78 7.77 -1.62
N VAL A 116 -10.78 8.52 -2.73
CA VAL A 116 -11.39 8.04 -3.99
C VAL A 116 -10.28 7.84 -5.01
N TYR A 117 -10.18 6.63 -5.55
CA TYR A 117 -9.25 6.33 -6.63
C TYR A 117 -9.88 6.68 -7.98
N ARG A 118 -9.14 7.43 -8.78
CA ARG A 118 -9.55 7.84 -10.13
C ARG A 118 -8.47 7.46 -11.12
N GLN A 119 -8.90 6.99 -12.29
CA GLN A 119 -8.02 6.75 -13.42
C GLN A 119 -8.72 7.19 -14.69
N ALA A 120 -8.00 7.89 -15.56
CA ALA A 120 -8.46 8.29 -16.87
C ALA A 120 -7.45 7.80 -17.91
N GLU A 121 -7.93 7.09 -18.92
CA GLU A 121 -7.15 6.81 -20.13
C GLU A 121 -7.08 8.09 -20.96
N GLY A 122 -5.88 8.50 -21.34
CA GLY A 122 -5.62 9.62 -22.24
C GLY A 122 -5.50 9.19 -23.69
#